data_AF-F1L4H3-F1
#
_entry.id   AF-F1L4H3-F1
#
_cell.length_a   1.000
_cell.length_b   1.000
_cell.length_c   1.000
_cell.angle_alpha   90.00
_cell.angle_beta   90.00
_cell.angle_gamma   90.00
#
_symmetry.space_group_name_H-M   'P 1'
#
loop_
_entity.id
_entity.type
_entity.pdbx_description
1 polymer ?
#
loop_
_entity_poly.entity_id
_entity_poly.type
_entity_poly.pdbx_seq_one_letter_code
_entity_poly.pdbx_strand_id
1 'polypeptide(L)'
;MRRLATYLLCACCACALCTIIVVLSCSCEQSPPPIRYRASPRIQNSADERRASLPKTYLMIVIMTRANDSAVRAVIRDTWLKLSSKGVAVFRHIFPVGIANLSKRSLELLDEEQNLNGDLLLLDALIDDYANLARKTLMAIDAVCHMYNFDFLLKVDSDSFVRVGALLKALKDIAHPRLYWGFLDGRAKPRRRGQWAEREWVLCDRYLPYQE
;
A
#
# COMPACT_ATOMS: atom_id res chain seq x y z
N MET A 1 -25.17 -56.08 -8.55
CA MET A 1 -25.85 -54.79 -8.78
C MET A 1 -26.13 -53.97 -7.51
N ARG A 2 -26.73 -54.53 -6.45
CA ARG A 2 -27.07 -53.75 -5.22
C ARG A 2 -25.88 -53.08 -4.52
N ARG A 3 -24.72 -53.75 -4.41
CA ARG A 3 -23.51 -53.18 -3.76
C ARG A 3 -22.88 -52.02 -4.53
N LEU A 4 -22.93 -52.04 -5.86
CA LEU A 4 -22.40 -50.97 -6.72
C LEU A 4 -23.23 -49.68 -6.57
N ALA A 5 -24.55 -49.81 -6.49
CA ALA A 5 -25.45 -48.70 -6.24
C ALA A 5 -25.21 -48.05 -4.85
N THR A 6 -24.87 -48.85 -3.83
CA THR A 6 -24.54 -48.34 -2.49
C THR A 6 -23.24 -47.54 -2.49
N TYR A 7 -22.20 -48.01 -3.21
CA TYR A 7 -20.94 -47.29 -3.35
C TYR A 7 -21.10 -45.98 -4.11
N LEU A 8 -21.90 -45.96 -5.19
CA LEU A 8 -22.20 -44.75 -5.95
C LEU A 8 -22.95 -43.72 -5.11
N LEU A 9 -23.94 -44.14 -4.32
CA LEU A 9 -24.64 -43.24 -3.40
C LEU A 9 -23.70 -42.65 -2.34
N CYS A 10 -22.81 -43.47 -1.75
CA CYS A 10 -21.85 -42.99 -0.76
C CYS A 10 -20.85 -41.99 -1.37
N ALA A 11 -20.37 -42.24 -2.59
CA ALA A 11 -19.48 -41.32 -3.30
C ALA A 11 -20.17 -39.99 -3.62
N CYS A 12 -21.43 -40.01 -4.08
CA CYS A 12 -22.20 -38.80 -4.33
C CYS A 12 -22.45 -38.00 -3.04
N CYS A 13 -22.78 -38.68 -1.93
CA CYS A 13 -22.95 -38.03 -0.63
C CYS A 13 -21.64 -37.40 -0.12
N ALA A 14 -20.50 -38.09 -0.29
CA ALA A 14 -19.19 -37.56 0.09
C ALA A 14 -18.79 -36.33 -0.74
N CYS A 15 -19.06 -36.34 -2.05
CA CYS A 15 -18.85 -35.19 -2.92
C CYS A 15 -19.75 -34.02 -2.54
N ALA A 16 -21.04 -34.26 -2.26
CA ALA A 16 -21.98 -33.22 -1.84
C ALA A 16 -21.61 -32.62 -0.48
N LEU A 17 -21.16 -33.45 0.47
CA LEU A 17 -20.64 -32.98 1.75
C LEU A 17 -19.37 -32.14 1.57
N CYS A 18 -18.44 -32.56 0.71
CA CYS A 18 -17.24 -31.77 0.41
C CYS A 18 -17.58 -30.43 -0.24
N THR A 19 -18.51 -30.39 -1.20
CA THR A 19 -18.91 -29.12 -1.83
C THR A 19 -19.63 -28.21 -0.85
N ILE A 20 -20.50 -28.74 0.01
CA ILE A 20 -21.15 -27.97 1.07
C ILE A 20 -20.13 -27.43 2.08
N ILE A 21 -19.14 -28.24 2.49
CA ILE A 21 -18.07 -27.78 3.39
C ILE A 21 -17.23 -26.67 2.73
N VAL A 22 -16.87 -26.81 1.46
CA VAL A 22 -16.12 -25.76 0.72
C VAL A 22 -16.95 -24.48 0.60
N VAL A 23 -18.25 -24.59 0.30
CA VAL A 23 -19.15 -23.43 0.16
C VAL A 23 -19.43 -22.77 1.52
N LEU A 24 -19.59 -23.53 2.60
CA LEU A 24 -19.80 -22.99 3.96
C LEU A 24 -18.50 -22.47 4.61
N SER A 25 -17.34 -23.01 4.22
CA SER A 25 -16.02 -22.50 4.64
C SER A 25 -15.60 -21.27 3.83
N CYS A 26 -16.20 -21.04 2.66
CA CYS A 26 -16.23 -19.75 2.00
C CYS A 26 -17.15 -18.80 2.79
N SER A 27 -16.67 -18.37 3.95
CA SER A 27 -17.13 -17.12 4.52
C SER A 27 -16.69 -16.01 3.56
N CYS A 28 -17.59 -15.55 2.69
CA CYS A 28 -17.46 -14.23 2.10
C CYS A 28 -17.58 -13.23 3.25
N GLU A 29 -16.49 -13.02 3.97
CA GLU A 29 -16.27 -11.76 4.66
C GLU A 29 -16.50 -10.68 3.60
N GLN A 30 -17.50 -9.84 3.83
CA GLN A 30 -17.66 -8.64 3.03
C GLN A 30 -16.36 -7.88 3.17
N SER A 31 -15.53 -7.92 2.12
CA SER A 31 -14.31 -7.13 2.04
C SER A 31 -14.70 -5.70 2.41
N PRO A 32 -13.96 -5.01 3.29
CA PRO A 32 -14.23 -3.62 3.56
C PRO A 32 -14.26 -2.89 2.20
N PRO A 33 -15.18 -1.92 2.02
CA PRO A 33 -15.28 -1.18 0.77
C PRO A 33 -13.89 -0.62 0.41
N PRO A 34 -13.58 -0.49 -0.89
CA PRO A 34 -12.27 0.00 -1.33
C PRO A 34 -11.92 1.28 -0.57
N ILE A 35 -10.68 1.37 -0.08
CA ILE A 35 -10.21 2.54 0.65
C ILE A 35 -10.09 3.69 -0.36
N ARG A 36 -11.18 4.41 -0.54
CA ARG A 36 -11.27 5.59 -1.39
C ARG A 36 -10.93 6.80 -0.54
N TYR A 37 -9.77 7.38 -0.82
CA TYR A 37 -9.35 8.57 -0.12
C TYR A 37 -9.84 9.82 -0.84
N ARG A 38 -10.68 10.57 -0.13
CA ARG A 38 -10.99 11.96 -0.45
C ARG A 38 -10.42 12.83 0.67
N ALA A 39 -9.67 13.86 0.29
CA ALA A 39 -9.12 14.82 1.23
C ALA A 39 -10.23 15.34 2.15
N SER A 40 -10.09 15.13 3.46
CA SER A 40 -11.08 15.56 4.45
C SER A 40 -10.77 16.97 4.95
N PRO A 41 -11.79 17.80 5.27
CA PRO A 41 -11.59 19.08 5.93
C PRO A 41 -10.92 18.90 7.30
N ARG A 42 -10.00 19.79 7.67
CA ARG A 42 -9.34 19.80 8.99
C ARG A 42 -10.39 20.08 10.09
N ILE A 43 -10.90 19.05 10.75
CA ILE A 43 -11.78 19.19 11.93
C ILE A 43 -10.95 19.03 13.21
N GLN A 44 -10.96 20.04 14.08
CA GLN A 44 -10.19 20.16 15.32
C GLN A 44 -10.77 19.37 16.52
N ASN A 45 -11.13 18.09 16.37
CA ASN A 45 -11.11 17.22 17.57
C ASN A 45 -9.64 17.05 17.98
N SER A 46 -9.35 16.82 19.26
CA SER A 46 -7.95 16.64 19.70
C SER A 46 -7.33 15.52 18.83
N ALA A 47 -6.30 15.87 18.05
CA ALA A 47 -5.74 14.96 17.05
C ALA A 47 -5.19 13.68 17.70
N ASP A 48 -4.80 13.81 18.97
CA ASP A 48 -4.19 12.76 19.78
C ASP A 48 -5.20 11.68 20.20
N GLU A 49 -6.43 12.03 20.57
CA GLU A 49 -7.47 11.03 20.92
C GLU A 49 -7.87 10.18 19.71
N ARG A 50 -8.03 10.82 18.54
CA ARG A 50 -8.30 10.08 17.30
C ARG A 50 -7.15 9.15 16.96
N ARG A 51 -5.91 9.63 17.04
CA ARG A 51 -4.73 8.83 16.76
C ARG A 51 -4.54 7.66 17.74
N ALA A 52 -4.96 7.81 18.99
CA ALA A 52 -4.92 6.74 19.99
C ALA A 52 -5.87 5.57 19.66
N SER A 53 -6.99 5.84 18.99
CA SER A 53 -7.96 4.82 18.56
C SER A 53 -7.59 4.06 17.28
N LEU A 54 -6.60 4.54 16.51
CA LEU A 54 -6.24 3.90 15.24
C LEU A 54 -5.46 2.60 15.46
N PRO A 55 -5.57 1.62 14.54
CA PRO A 55 -4.75 0.42 14.57
C PRO A 55 -3.25 0.76 14.58
N LYS A 56 -2.53 0.18 15.53
CA LYS A 56 -1.09 0.43 15.71
C LYS A 56 -0.24 -0.45 14.80
N THR A 57 0.84 0.11 14.28
CA THR A 57 1.92 -0.64 13.60
C THR A 57 3.24 0.10 13.79
N TYR A 58 4.37 -0.61 13.84
CA TYR A 58 5.65 0.07 14.08
C TYR A 58 6.18 0.78 12.81
N LEU A 59 6.03 0.15 11.64
CA LEU A 59 6.46 0.69 10.36
C LEU A 59 5.31 0.69 9.33
N MET A 60 4.98 1.86 8.79
CA MET A 60 4.11 1.99 7.63
C MET A 60 4.94 2.06 6.34
N ILE A 61 4.67 1.18 5.38
CA ILE A 61 5.37 1.14 4.09
C ILE A 61 4.42 1.61 2.98
N VAL A 62 4.75 2.73 2.34
CA VAL A 62 3.99 3.30 1.24
C VAL A 62 4.74 3.04 -0.07
N ILE A 63 4.19 2.15 -0.90
CA ILE A 63 4.85 1.67 -2.12
C ILE A 63 4.18 2.34 -3.33
N MET A 64 4.88 3.26 -3.98
CA MET A 64 4.33 4.08 -5.06
C MET A 64 4.12 3.27 -6.35
N THR A 65 2.87 2.89 -6.64
CA THR A 65 2.51 2.05 -7.82
C THR A 65 1.44 2.70 -8.69
N ARG A 66 1.33 2.34 -9.96
CA ARG A 66 0.27 2.81 -10.87
C ARG A 66 -0.84 1.78 -11.05
N ALA A 67 -1.94 2.16 -11.68
CA ALA A 67 -3.07 1.26 -11.95
C ALA A 67 -2.64 -0.04 -12.66
N ASN A 68 -1.77 0.07 -13.67
CA ASN A 68 -1.27 -1.05 -14.47
C ASN A 68 -0.16 -1.89 -13.81
N ASP A 69 0.28 -1.54 -12.60
CA ASP A 69 1.35 -2.25 -11.88
C ASP A 69 0.85 -3.49 -11.11
N SER A 70 -0.26 -4.11 -11.51
CA SER A 70 -0.85 -5.25 -10.79
C SER A 70 0.13 -6.43 -10.65
N ALA A 71 0.85 -6.77 -11.72
CA ALA A 71 1.87 -7.81 -11.68
C ALA A 71 3.06 -7.42 -10.77
N VAL A 72 3.46 -6.15 -10.75
CA VAL A 72 4.53 -5.64 -9.88
C VAL A 72 4.11 -5.72 -8.42
N ARG A 73 2.88 -5.31 -8.09
CA ARG A 73 2.31 -5.47 -6.74
C ARG A 73 2.28 -6.93 -6.31
N ALA A 74 1.85 -7.84 -7.17
CA ALA A 74 1.86 -9.28 -6.89
C ALA A 74 3.27 -9.78 -6.58
N VAL A 75 4.28 -9.42 -7.40
CA VAL A 75 5.67 -9.77 -7.13
C VAL A 75 6.15 -9.21 -5.79
N ILE A 76 5.83 -7.96 -5.46
CA ILE A 76 6.23 -7.35 -4.20
C ILE A 76 5.59 -8.08 -3.00
N ARG A 77 4.28 -8.40 -3.09
CA ARG A 77 3.57 -9.21 -2.09
C ARG A 77 4.23 -10.57 -1.90
N ASP A 78 4.55 -11.27 -2.98
CA ASP A 78 5.11 -12.63 -2.94
C ASP A 78 6.61 -12.69 -2.64
N THR A 79 7.31 -11.56 -2.67
CA THR A 79 8.76 -11.49 -2.40
C THR A 79 9.04 -10.86 -1.04
N TRP A 80 9.52 -9.62 -1.01
CA TRP A 80 10.12 -9.03 0.19
C TRP A 80 9.10 -8.67 1.27
N LEU A 81 7.81 -8.53 0.93
CA LEU A 81 6.75 -8.43 1.94
C LEU A 81 6.52 -9.77 2.64
N LYS A 82 6.40 -10.88 1.89
CA LYS A 82 6.20 -12.23 2.42
C LYS A 82 7.41 -12.78 3.18
N LEU A 83 8.62 -12.47 2.74
CA LEU A 83 9.87 -12.87 3.39
C LEU A 83 10.11 -12.13 4.73
N SER A 84 9.32 -11.11 5.04
CA SER A 84 9.37 -10.44 6.34
C SER A 84 8.68 -11.28 7.40
N SER A 85 9.47 -12.03 8.18
CA SER A 85 9.04 -13.03 9.16
C SER A 85 8.29 -12.48 10.39
N LYS A 86 7.84 -11.22 10.37
CA LYS A 86 7.18 -10.56 11.49
C LYS A 86 5.75 -10.20 11.08
N GLY A 87 4.77 -10.68 11.84
CA GLY A 87 3.36 -10.48 11.53
C GLY A 87 2.93 -9.00 11.46
N VAL A 88 1.67 -8.79 11.07
CA VAL A 88 1.03 -7.50 10.76
C VAL A 88 1.18 -6.42 11.85
N ALA A 89 1.46 -6.81 13.09
CA ALA A 89 1.71 -5.87 14.19
C ALA A 89 3.01 -5.05 14.01
N VAL A 90 3.99 -5.56 13.25
CA VAL A 90 5.32 -4.92 13.14
C VAL A 90 5.39 -3.95 11.97
N PHE A 91 4.79 -4.30 10.84
CA PHE A 91 4.70 -3.36 9.73
C PHE A 91 3.40 -3.59 8.97
N ARG A 92 2.95 -2.54 8.29
CA ARG A 92 1.88 -2.60 7.30
C ARG A 92 2.36 -1.97 6.01
N HIS A 93 1.80 -2.38 4.88
CA HIS A 93 2.08 -1.78 3.59
C HIS A 93 0.78 -1.32 2.93
N ILE A 94 0.89 -0.33 2.05
CA ILE A 94 -0.17 0.08 1.13
C ILE A 94 0.39 0.42 -0.24
N PHE A 95 -0.46 0.30 -1.26
CA PHE A 95 -0.18 0.68 -2.65
C PHE A 95 -1.08 1.85 -3.08
N PRO A 96 -0.61 3.11 -3.01
CA PRO A 96 -1.36 4.25 -3.51
C PRO A 96 -1.49 4.20 -5.04
N VAL A 97 -2.70 4.37 -5.56
CA VAL A 97 -3.01 4.38 -7.00
C VAL A 97 -3.93 5.56 -7.32
N GLY A 98 -3.56 6.41 -8.28
CA GLY A 98 -4.41 7.48 -8.79
C GLY A 98 -5.44 6.94 -9.77
N ILE A 99 -6.72 7.30 -9.59
CA ILE A 99 -7.82 6.72 -10.36
C ILE A 99 -8.61 7.71 -11.22
N ALA A 100 -8.27 9.01 -11.21
CA ALA A 100 -9.11 10.07 -11.75
C ALA A 100 -9.34 10.02 -13.28
N ASN A 101 -8.44 9.37 -14.05
CA ASN A 101 -8.55 9.26 -15.51
C ASN A 101 -8.66 7.82 -16.03
N LEU A 102 -8.96 6.87 -15.14
CA LEU A 102 -8.97 5.46 -15.52
C LEU A 102 -10.24 5.07 -16.26
N SER A 103 -10.10 4.13 -17.21
CA SER A 103 -11.25 3.52 -17.87
C SER A 103 -12.05 2.66 -16.89
N LYS A 104 -13.35 2.46 -17.16
CA LYS A 104 -14.21 1.59 -16.36
C LYS A 104 -13.60 0.20 -16.13
N ARG A 105 -13.04 -0.40 -17.18
CA ARG A 105 -12.35 -1.70 -17.10
C ARG A 105 -11.16 -1.67 -16.13
N SER A 106 -10.38 -0.60 -16.13
CA SER A 106 -9.22 -0.48 -15.23
C SER A 106 -9.67 -0.33 -13.77
N LEU A 107 -10.78 0.38 -13.53
CA LEU A 107 -11.39 0.49 -12.21
C LEU A 107 -11.93 -0.85 -11.73
N GLU A 108 -12.62 -1.61 -12.59
CA GLU A 108 -13.14 -2.96 -12.27
C GLU A 108 -11.99 -3.91 -11.86
N LEU A 109 -10.87 -3.89 -12.60
CA LEU A 109 -9.68 -4.70 -12.24
C LEU A 109 -9.04 -4.28 -10.91
N LEU A 110 -9.01 -2.99 -10.59
CA LEU A 110 -8.51 -2.51 -9.30
C LEU A 110 -9.46 -2.88 -8.15
N ASP A 111 -10.77 -2.81 -8.37
CA ASP A 111 -11.76 -3.22 -7.39
C ASP A 111 -11.67 -4.74 -7.13
N GLU A 112 -11.48 -5.57 -8.16
CA GLU A 112 -11.20 -7.00 -8.02
C GLU A 112 -9.92 -7.26 -7.23
N GLU A 113 -8.81 -6.59 -7.57
CA GLU A 113 -7.55 -6.73 -6.85
C GLU A 113 -7.68 -6.30 -5.38
N GLN A 114 -8.41 -5.22 -5.12
CA GLN A 114 -8.65 -4.71 -3.78
C GLN A 114 -9.51 -5.66 -2.95
N ASN A 115 -10.53 -6.27 -3.54
CA ASN A 115 -11.36 -7.26 -2.86
C ASN A 115 -10.56 -8.48 -2.40
N LEU A 116 -9.51 -8.84 -3.15
CA LEU A 116 -8.64 -9.97 -2.85
C LEU A 116 -7.53 -9.62 -1.84
N ASN A 117 -6.92 -8.43 -1.95
CA ASN A 117 -5.69 -8.11 -1.20
C ASN A 117 -5.90 -7.06 -0.10
N GLY A 118 -6.87 -6.16 -0.24
CA GLY A 118 -7.21 -5.15 0.77
C GLY A 118 -6.15 -4.08 1.03
N ASP A 119 -5.12 -3.95 0.18
CA ASP A 119 -3.93 -3.12 0.41
C ASP A 119 -3.74 -1.97 -0.59
N LEU A 120 -4.71 -1.72 -1.47
CA LEU A 120 -4.73 -0.55 -2.35
C LEU A 120 -5.28 0.67 -1.61
N LEU A 121 -4.63 1.82 -1.84
CA LEU A 121 -5.14 3.13 -1.48
C LEU A 121 -5.54 3.86 -2.77
N LEU A 122 -6.83 3.93 -3.05
CA LEU A 122 -7.34 4.53 -4.29
C LEU A 122 -7.54 6.04 -4.09
N LEU A 123 -6.86 6.84 -4.92
CA LEU A 123 -6.83 8.29 -4.84
C LEU A 123 -7.72 8.91 -5.94
N ASP A 124 -8.97 9.20 -5.59
CA ASP A 124 -10.04 9.61 -6.52
C ASP A 124 -9.72 10.88 -7.31
N ALA A 125 -9.00 11.83 -6.69
CA ALA A 125 -8.71 13.14 -7.26
C ALA A 125 -7.32 13.23 -7.91
N LEU A 126 -6.63 12.10 -8.12
CA LEU A 126 -5.28 12.04 -8.62
C LEU A 126 -5.21 11.33 -9.97
N ILE A 127 -4.53 11.96 -10.93
CA ILE A 127 -4.09 11.33 -12.17
C ILE A 127 -2.64 10.85 -11.98
N ASP A 128 -2.39 9.57 -12.29
CA ASP A 128 -1.08 8.93 -12.11
C ASP A 128 -0.07 9.32 -13.21
N ASP A 129 0.46 10.54 -13.07
CA ASP A 129 1.53 11.08 -13.92
C ASP A 129 2.76 11.44 -13.10
N TYR A 130 3.93 11.48 -13.73
CA TYR A 130 5.18 11.86 -13.06
C TYR A 130 5.09 13.25 -12.41
N ALA A 131 4.46 14.21 -13.10
CA ALA A 131 4.25 15.56 -12.58
C ALA A 131 3.43 15.60 -11.28
N ASN A 132 2.60 14.58 -11.05
CA ASN A 132 1.74 14.47 -9.87
C ASN A 132 2.37 13.62 -8.74
N LEU A 133 3.62 13.15 -8.87
CA LEU A 133 4.23 12.24 -7.89
C LEU A 133 4.36 12.87 -6.50
N ALA A 134 4.69 14.17 -6.42
CA ALA A 134 4.72 14.91 -5.16
C ALA A 134 3.32 14.97 -4.51
N ARG A 135 2.29 15.27 -5.32
CA ARG A 135 0.89 15.29 -4.86
C ARG A 135 0.42 13.91 -4.41
N LYS A 136 0.78 12.85 -5.15
CA LYS A 136 0.52 11.45 -4.78
C LYS A 136 1.15 11.11 -3.43
N THR A 137 2.41 11.48 -3.24
CA THR A 137 3.14 11.25 -1.99
C THR A 137 2.45 11.93 -0.82
N LEU A 138 2.06 13.20 -0.98
CA LEU A 138 1.33 13.95 0.05
C LEU A 138 -0.01 13.28 0.39
N MET A 139 -0.83 12.96 -0.62
CA MET A 139 -2.13 12.31 -0.42
C MET A 139 -1.99 10.93 0.25
N ALA A 140 -0.96 10.16 -0.12
CA ALA A 140 -0.71 8.86 0.49
C ALA A 140 -0.31 8.97 1.96
N ILE A 141 0.63 9.87 2.29
CA ILE A 141 1.06 10.11 3.67
C ILE A 141 -0.11 10.59 4.53
N ASP A 142 -0.89 11.54 4.01
CA ASP A 142 -2.06 12.08 4.69
C ASP A 142 -3.11 11.00 4.96
N ALA A 143 -3.42 10.17 3.97
CA ALA A 143 -4.35 9.04 4.14
C ALA A 143 -3.88 8.06 5.21
N VAL A 144 -2.62 7.60 5.18
CA VAL A 144 -2.14 6.62 6.17
C VAL A 144 -2.09 7.18 7.58
N CYS A 145 -1.86 8.49 7.76
CA CYS A 145 -1.93 9.15 9.07
C CYS A 145 -3.33 9.14 9.67
N HIS A 146 -4.38 9.06 8.82
CA HIS A 146 -5.77 8.93 9.26
C HIS A 146 -6.22 7.48 9.44
N MET A 147 -5.50 6.52 8.86
CA MET A 147 -5.85 5.10 8.90
C MET A 147 -5.11 4.33 10.01
N TYR A 148 -3.89 4.75 10.33
CA TYR A 148 -2.99 4.00 11.21
C TYR A 148 -2.22 4.91 12.15
N ASN A 149 -1.90 4.39 13.33
CA ASN A 149 -0.95 5.01 14.23
C ASN A 149 0.39 4.26 14.13
N PHE A 150 1.43 4.94 13.67
CA PHE A 150 2.76 4.36 13.47
C PHE A 150 3.91 5.25 13.93
N ASP A 151 5.05 4.61 14.16
CA ASP A 151 6.28 5.27 14.64
C ASP A 151 7.16 5.73 13.47
N PHE A 152 7.25 4.91 12.42
CA PHE A 152 8.05 5.19 11.23
C PHE A 152 7.24 5.00 9.94
N LEU A 153 7.56 5.81 8.93
CA LEU A 153 7.04 5.68 7.57
C LEU A 153 8.20 5.48 6.60
N LEU A 154 8.08 4.48 5.74
CA LEU A 154 8.95 4.26 4.60
C LEU A 154 8.17 4.54 3.32
N LYS A 155 8.56 5.56 2.56
CA LYS A 155 8.17 5.70 1.16
C LYS A 155 9.15 4.91 0.31
N VAL A 156 8.65 4.16 -0.67
CA VAL A 156 9.48 3.39 -1.60
C VAL A 156 8.81 3.33 -2.97
N ASP A 157 9.59 3.19 -4.04
CA ASP A 157 9.08 3.00 -5.40
C ASP A 157 8.86 1.52 -5.71
N SER A 158 8.04 1.24 -6.73
CA SER A 158 7.64 -0.13 -7.08
C SER A 158 8.74 -0.96 -7.73
N ASP A 159 9.86 -0.35 -8.11
CA ASP A 159 11.06 -0.97 -8.68
C ASP A 159 12.18 -1.20 -7.65
N SER A 160 11.89 -1.00 -6.36
CA SER A 160 12.86 -1.16 -5.28
C SER A 160 12.65 -2.45 -4.48
N PHE A 161 13.75 -2.97 -3.91
CA PHE A 161 13.74 -4.14 -3.02
C PHE A 161 14.16 -3.74 -1.59
N VAL A 162 13.28 -3.98 -0.62
CA VAL A 162 13.53 -3.62 0.79
C VAL A 162 13.87 -4.85 1.62
N ARG A 163 15.03 -4.82 2.27
CA ARG A 163 15.39 -5.81 3.32
C ARG A 163 14.70 -5.46 4.64
N VAL A 164 13.39 -5.69 4.72
CA VAL A 164 12.53 -5.23 5.84
C VAL A 164 13.07 -5.63 7.22
N GLY A 165 13.55 -6.88 7.38
CA GLY A 165 14.12 -7.33 8.65
C GLY A 165 15.36 -6.54 9.09
N ALA A 166 16.24 -6.19 8.15
CA ALA A 166 17.44 -5.40 8.42
C ALA A 166 17.08 -3.93 8.71
N LEU A 167 16.13 -3.37 7.96
CA LEU A 167 15.60 -2.02 8.19
C LEU A 167 14.99 -1.90 9.60
N LEU A 168 14.12 -2.84 9.97
CA LEU A 168 13.50 -2.86 11.30
C LEU A 168 14.52 -2.95 12.43
N LYS A 169 15.61 -3.71 12.24
CA LYS A 169 16.72 -3.75 13.20
C LYS A 169 17.38 -2.38 13.30
N ALA A 170 17.73 -1.77 12.17
CA ALA A 170 18.38 -0.46 12.14
C ALA A 170 17.52 0.65 12.78
N LEU A 171 16.21 0.67 12.52
CA LEU A 171 15.28 1.63 13.13
C LEU A 171 15.26 1.52 14.66
N LYS A 172 15.31 0.30 15.19
CA LYS A 172 15.38 0.05 16.64
C LYS A 172 16.74 0.42 17.23
N ASP A 173 17.82 0.20 16.49
CA ASP A 173 19.17 0.56 16.92
C ASP A 173 19.36 2.09 16.95
N ILE A 174 18.78 2.82 15.98
CA ILE A 174 18.85 4.29 15.91
C ILE A 174 17.91 4.96 16.93
N ALA A 175 16.67 4.47 17.06
CA ALA A 175 15.67 4.91 18.03
C ALA A 175 15.50 6.44 18.18
N HIS A 176 15.55 7.20 17.09
CA HIS A 176 15.49 8.67 17.11
C HIS A 176 14.10 9.19 16.72
N PRO A 177 13.47 10.09 17.52
CA PRO A 177 12.08 10.53 17.30
C PRO A 177 11.87 11.45 16.08
N ARG A 178 12.96 12.00 15.52
CA ARG A 178 12.94 12.88 14.33
C ARG A 178 13.81 12.32 13.21
N LEU A 179 13.80 11.00 13.05
CA LEU A 179 14.61 10.34 12.05
C LEU A 179 14.11 10.67 10.63
N TYR A 180 14.98 11.27 9.82
CA TYR A 180 14.83 11.35 8.38
C TYR A 180 16.06 10.69 7.77
N TRP A 181 15.89 9.52 7.15
CA TRP A 181 17.00 8.65 6.78
C TRP A 181 16.85 8.07 5.37
N GLY A 182 17.95 8.09 4.61
CA GLY A 182 18.03 7.68 3.22
C GLY A 182 19.37 8.12 2.61
N PHE A 183 19.48 8.08 1.29
CA PHE A 183 20.64 8.62 0.58
C PHE A 183 20.45 10.14 0.38
N LEU A 184 21.04 10.93 1.27
CA LEU A 184 20.86 12.39 1.26
C LEU A 184 21.81 13.06 0.26
N ASP A 185 21.26 13.89 -0.63
CA ASP A 185 22.04 14.84 -1.44
C ASP A 185 21.54 16.28 -1.21
N GLY A 186 22.48 17.18 -0.95
CA GLY A 186 22.28 18.63 -0.85
C GLY A 186 23.18 19.42 -1.78
N ARG A 187 23.90 18.75 -2.68
CA ARG A 187 24.86 19.36 -3.59
C ARG A 187 24.30 19.52 -5.00
N ALA A 188 23.27 18.77 -5.34
CA ALA A 188 22.64 18.81 -6.64
C ALA A 188 22.12 20.21 -7.00
N LYS A 189 22.22 20.57 -8.28
CA LYS A 189 21.77 21.85 -8.82
C LYS A 189 20.49 21.66 -9.63
N PRO A 190 19.56 22.63 -9.57
CA PRO A 190 18.35 22.64 -10.40
C PRO A 190 18.69 22.46 -11.87
N ARG A 191 18.12 21.42 -12.49
CA ARG A 191 18.35 21.19 -13.92
C ARG A 191 17.54 22.24 -14.69
N ARG A 192 18.18 22.96 -15.61
CA ARG A 192 17.49 23.98 -16.44
C ARG A 192 17.02 23.45 -17.80
N ARG A 193 17.42 22.23 -18.17
CA ARG A 193 17.13 21.59 -19.48
C ARG A 193 16.83 20.09 -19.32
N GLY A 194 16.16 19.51 -20.31
CA GLY A 194 15.77 18.10 -20.35
C GLY A 194 14.42 17.83 -19.68
N GLN A 195 14.05 16.56 -19.61
CA GLN A 195 12.77 16.10 -19.06
C GLN A 195 12.57 16.44 -17.56
N TRP A 196 13.67 16.62 -16.82
CA TRP A 196 13.68 16.95 -15.40
C TRP A 196 13.98 18.44 -15.15
N ALA A 197 13.69 19.31 -16.11
CA ALA A 197 14.01 20.73 -16.01
C ALA A 197 13.08 21.46 -15.03
N GLU A 198 13.66 22.11 -14.04
CA GLU A 198 13.00 23.02 -13.11
C GLU A 198 13.29 24.46 -13.49
N ARG A 199 12.51 24.94 -14.46
CA ARG A 199 12.67 26.30 -15.01
C ARG A 199 12.30 27.39 -14.01
N GLU A 200 11.36 27.09 -13.12
CA GLU A 200 10.81 28.04 -12.13
C GLU A 200 11.50 27.96 -10.77
N TRP A 201 12.62 27.23 -10.64
CA TRP A 201 13.34 27.16 -9.37
C TRP A 201 13.96 28.51 -9.00
N VAL A 202 13.50 29.08 -7.88
CA VAL A 202 13.85 30.41 -7.37
C VAL A 202 14.39 30.42 -5.93
N LEU A 203 14.49 29.25 -5.27
CA LEU A 203 14.85 29.21 -3.85
C LEU A 203 16.34 29.51 -3.61
N CYS A 204 17.25 28.83 -4.32
CA CYS A 204 18.70 29.07 -4.25
C CYS A 204 19.46 28.40 -5.42
N ASP A 205 20.79 28.44 -5.42
CA ASP A 205 21.61 27.85 -6.50
C ASP A 205 21.63 26.30 -6.53
N ARG A 206 21.13 25.67 -5.47
CA ARG A 206 21.11 24.21 -5.27
C ARG A 206 19.71 23.75 -4.90
N TYR A 207 19.47 22.45 -4.99
CA TYR A 207 18.32 21.87 -4.31
C TYR A 207 18.51 21.93 -2.79
N LEU A 208 17.40 22.05 -2.06
CA LEU A 208 17.40 21.80 -0.62
C LEU A 208 17.80 20.34 -0.36
N PRO A 209 18.45 20.00 0.76
CA PRO A 209 18.79 18.61 1.06
C PRO A 209 17.58 17.68 0.93
N TYR A 210 17.69 16.67 0.07
CA TYR A 210 16.63 15.71 -0.23
C TYR A 210 17.19 14.29 -0.24
N GLN A 211 16.28 13.31 -0.21
CA GLN A 211 16.62 11.90 -0.40
C GLN A 211 16.39 11.50 -1.85
N GLU A 212 17.37 10.82 -2.44
CA GLU A 212 17.21 10.10 -3.70
C GLU A 212 16.59 8.72 -3.47
#